data_AF-A0AAD4LUR2-F1
#
_entry.id   AF-A0AAD4LUR2-F1
#
_cell.length_a   1.000
_cell.length_b   1.000
_cell.length_c   1.000
_cell.angle_alpha   90.00
_cell.angle_beta   90.00
_cell.angle_gamma   90.00
#
_symmetry.space_group_name_H-M   'P 1'
#
loop_
_entity.id
_entity.type
_entity.pdbx_description
1 polymer ?
#
loop_
_entity_poly.entity_id
_entity_poly.type
_entity_poly.pdbx_seq_one_letter_code
_entity_poly.pdbx_strand_id
1 'polypeptide(L)' 'MKRRLAARPELIEKIIPQFTVCCRRLTPGPGYLEALCTENTTLQTTPIARFTPTGHRA' A
#
# COMPACT_ATOMS: atom_id res chain seq x y z
N MET A 1 -9.64 -4.95 6.99
CA MET A 1 -8.64 -3.93 6.61
C MET A 1 -9.15 -2.50 6.83
N LYS A 2 -10.33 -2.13 6.33
CA LYS A 2 -10.91 -0.75 6.43
C LYS A 2 -10.74 -0.04 7.78
N ARG A 3 -11.12 -0.68 8.90
CA ARG A 3 -10.99 -0.08 10.25
C ARG A 3 -9.55 0.35 10.61
N ARG A 4 -8.53 -0.41 10.20
CA ARG A 4 -7.11 -0.12 10.51
C ARG A 4 -6.53 0.98 9.62
N LEU A 5 -7.18 1.29 8.49
CA LEU A 5 -6.79 2.34 7.56
C LEU A 5 -7.65 3.62 7.73
N ALA A 6 -8.45 3.71 8.80
CA ALA A 6 -9.38 4.83 8.99
C ALA A 6 -8.69 6.20 9.06
N ALA A 7 -7.43 6.25 9.49
CA ALA A 7 -6.61 7.47 9.51
C ALA A 7 -6.20 7.97 8.11
N ARG A 8 -6.23 7.09 7.10
CA ARG A 8 -5.88 7.39 5.70
C ARG A 8 -6.84 6.68 4.75
N PRO A 9 -8.11 7.15 4.65
CA PRO A 9 -9.15 6.49 3.89
C PRO A 9 -8.83 6.36 2.40
N GLU A 10 -7.99 7.24 1.84
CA GLU A 10 -7.53 7.21 0.46
C GLU A 10 -6.70 5.95 0.11
N LEU A 11 -6.16 5.25 1.11
CA LEU A 11 -5.41 4.01 0.91
C LEU A 11 -6.30 2.78 0.72
N ILE A 12 -7.58 2.86 1.11
CA ILE A 12 -8.49 1.71 1.10
C ILE A 12 -8.65 1.16 -0.32
N GLU A 13 -8.90 2.03 -1.29
CA GLU A 13 -9.08 1.64 -2.70
C GLU A 13 -7.80 1.09 -3.33
N LYS A 14 -6.64 1.56 -2.85
CA LYS A 14 -5.32 1.17 -3.37
C LYS A 14 -4.80 -0.14 -2.78
N ILE A 15 -5.15 -0.47 -1.54
CA ILE A 15 -4.59 -1.61 -0.81
C ILE A 15 -5.53 -2.81 -0.81
N ILE A 16 -6.86 -2.60 -0.81
CA ILE A 16 -7.79 -3.73 -0.77
C ILE A 16 -7.67 -4.51 -2.09
N PRO A 17 -7.32 -5.81 -2.03
CA PRO A 17 -7.14 -6.60 -3.22
C PRO A 17 -8.47 -6.83 -3.95
N GLN A 18 -8.41 -6.80 -5.28
CA GLN A 18 -9.54 -7.11 -6.18
C GLN A 18 -9.65 -8.61 -6.52
N PHE A 19 -8.85 -9.46 -5.88
CA PHE A 19 -8.89 -10.91 -6.05
C PHE A 19 -9.54 -11.59 -4.83
N THR A 20 -10.07 -12.80 -5.04
CA THR A 20 -10.74 -13.57 -3.98
C THR A 20 -9.78 -13.99 -2.87
N VAL A 21 -10.31 -14.12 -1.65
CA VAL A 21 -9.55 -14.58 -0.47
C VAL A 21 -8.88 -15.93 -0.76
N CYS A 22 -7.65 -16.12 -0.28
CA CYS A 22 -6.80 -17.30 -0.48
C CYS A 22 -6.29 -17.55 -1.92
N CYS A 23 -6.61 -16.71 -2.92
CA CYS A 23 -5.92 -16.76 -4.22
C CYS A 23 -4.43 -16.39 -4.12
N ARG A 24 -4.03 -15.74 -3.02
CA ARG A 24 -2.65 -15.43 -2.65
C ARG A 24 -2.45 -15.73 -1.16
N ARG A 25 -1.18 -15.86 -0.74
CA ARG A 25 -0.82 -16.08 0.67
C ARG A 25 -1.41 -14.97 1.56
N LEU A 26 -1.93 -15.37 2.71
CA LEU A 26 -2.54 -14.44 3.67
C LEU A 26 -1.52 -13.41 4.16
N THR A 27 -1.87 -12.16 3.91
CA THR A 27 -1.21 -10.91 4.28
C THR A 27 -2.33 -9.89 4.55
N PRO A 28 -2.09 -8.76 5.23
CA PRO A 28 -0.83 -8.24 5.79
C PRO A 28 -0.54 -8.72 7.22
N GLY A 29 0.74 -8.71 7.60
CA GLY A 29 1.18 -9.01 8.96
C GLY A 29 0.91 -7.90 9.97
N PRO A 30 1.22 -8.12 11.27
CA PRO A 30 1.16 -7.09 12.31
C PRO A 30 1.99 -5.85 11.92
N GLY A 31 1.50 -4.65 12.22
CA GLY A 31 2.20 -3.38 12.00
C GLY A 31 2.17 -2.83 10.57
N TYR A 32 1.86 -3.64 9.55
CA TYR A 32 1.91 -3.20 8.15
C TYR A 32 0.93 -2.07 7.82
N LEU A 33 -0.33 -2.19 8.26
CA LEU A 33 -1.35 -1.17 7.95
C LEU A 33 -1.14 0.10 8.76
N GLU A 34 -0.64 -0.01 9.99
CA GLU A 34 -0.28 1.12 10.84
C GLU A 34 0.90 1.90 10.26
N ALA A 35 1.92 1.20 9.73
CA ALA A 35 3.06 1.82 9.08
C ALA A 35 2.66 2.62 7.82
N LEU A 36 1.63 2.17 7.09
CA LEU A 36 1.10 2.93 5.96
C LEU A 36 0.35 4.20 6.38
N CYS A 37 -0.12 4.25 7.63
CA CYS A 37 -0.80 5.40 8.20
C CYS A 37 0.13 6.47 8.78
N THR A 38 1.45 6.26 8.83
CA THR A 38 2.41 7.23 9.36
C THR A 38 2.74 8.34 8.37
N GLU A 39 3.06 9.54 8.87
CA GLU A 39 3.33 10.74 8.05
C GLU A 39 4.58 10.62 7.19
N ASN A 40 5.57 9.83 7.62
CA ASN A 40 6.81 9.59 6.90
C ASN A 40 6.67 8.54 5.76
N THR A 41 5.46 7.99 5.56
CA THR A 41 5.23 6.92 4.60
C THR A 41 4.31 7.38 3.47
N THR A 42 4.72 7.10 2.23
CA THR A 42 3.91 7.37 1.02
C THR A 42 3.70 6.09 0.23
N LEU A 43 2.45 5.79 -0.11
CA LEU A 43 2.11 4.66 -0.99
C LEU A 43 2.15 5.11 -2.46
N GLN A 44 3.15 4.66 -3.20
CA GLN A 44 3.23 4.85 -4.65
C GLN A 44 2.62 3.66 -5.39
N THR A 45 1.69 3.93 -6.31
CA THR A 45 0.97 2.90 -7.09
C THR A 45 1.07 3.12 -8.60
N THR A 46 1.68 4.23 -9.05
CA THR A 46 1.92 4.43 -10.48
C THR A 46 3.01 3.47 -10.99
N PRO A 47 2.88 2.97 -12.23
CA PRO A 47 3.91 2.14 -12.84
C PRO A 47 5.25 2.87 -12.94
N ILE A 48 6.33 2.18 -12.59
CA ILE A 48 7.68 2.74 -12.69
C ILE A 48 8.06 2.88 -14.18
N ALA A 49 8.37 4.10 -14.61
CA ALA A 49 8.77 4.38 -16.00
C ALA A 49 10.25 4.07 -16.26
N ARG A 50 11.14 4.54 -15.39
CA ARG A 50 12.58 4.29 -15.46
C ARG A 50 13.30 4.64 -14.16
N PHE A 51 14.52 4.11 -14.01
CA PHE A 51 15.47 4.52 -12.98
C PHE A 51 16.27 5.76 -13.41
N THR A 52 16.76 6.49 -12.41
CA THR A 52 17.64 7.65 -12.52
C THR A 52 18.76 7.50 -11.50
N PRO A 53 19.89 8.22 -11.61
CA PRO A 53 20.99 8.09 -10.65
C PRO A 53 20.60 8.33 -9.18
N THR A 54 19.51 9.07 -8.93
CA THR A 54 19.06 9.44 -7.57
C THR A 54 17.75 8.77 -7.15
N GLY A 55 17.18 7.87 -7.95
CA GLY A 55 15.89 7.23 -7.63
C GLY A 55 15.13 6.70 -8.84
N HIS A 56 13.80 6.76 -8.78
CA HIS A 56 12.92 6.31 -9.86
C HIS A 56 11.93 7.39 -10.27
N ARG A 57 11.53 7.38 -11.55
CA ARG A 57 10.38 8.14 -12.04
C ARG A 57 9.20 7.19 -12.11
N ALA A 58 8.19 7.50 -11.32
CA ALA A 58 6.91 6.83 -11.32
C ALA A 58 5.93 7.50 -12.30
#